data_AF-A0A4Q1RGD9-F1
#
_entry.id   AF-A0A4Q1RGD9-F1
#
_cell.length_a   1.000
_cell.length_b   1.000
_cell.length_c   1.000
_cell.angle_alpha   90.00
_cell.angle_beta   90.00
_cell.angle_gamma   90.00
#
_symmetry.space_group_name_H-M   'P 1'
#
loop_
_entity.id
_entity.type
_entity.pdbx_description
1 polymer ?
#
loop_
_entity_poly.entity_id
_entity_poly.type
_entity_poly.pdbx_seq_one_letter_code
_entity_poly.pdbx_strand_id
1 'polypeptide(L)'
;MNYYDLSNPSTPPTRGYRLGLWRLRRQRIYCILIALAAILTYSLLYLTLKRDDYTNDMLKAIVLLFCSVAVFLALLLVARNRIDVVRMRKREVQERHDYNYAMYRTLYKKKEKLRSITLLQMARQQIELHRPQMALQALELVKREKLNVAQLRSFYFYQAAALYLDAQESWQEALTSCYAIPQKPQQLSQEEIESLFLPESNPDKLVLAVSDWEEQKATLPVIMMPAAILILYTGVYYSVNGLLSWRYHYRDWVVYVSFFILFFGWTVLTLYWLVKLVRMIGKQTEKGKDAKTVQKIFLVILWICLFLGNSLMQVAQIFGSDAEVEVQPNGVIEMKHENWLDPPDYYYNKSVGLFLRRTLTPDEIIAYGIAEETPEDDSTEHASDGETQNDSGTEEDQTTGENTADTNIDGTAENGADTETEDPLMSQAQAVYTYMKEHGEIADDGDVSQVTASCNAKGNFYAIFESGEENGNSWDNRLVYDRTSKNGECELFVYERVETGKDTQLLGFYAVNKTTGEVISGEKTSWSEVGSEVYREATGE
;
A
#
# COMPACT_ATOMS: atom_id res chain seq x y z
N MET A 1 42.26 26.81 -25.10
CA MET A 1 41.88 25.80 -24.07
C MET A 1 40.40 25.51 -24.24
N ASN A 2 39.99 24.25 -24.37
CA ASN A 2 38.58 23.90 -24.62
C ASN A 2 37.74 24.21 -23.36
N TYR A 3 36.68 25.01 -23.51
CA TYR A 3 35.82 25.43 -22.39
C TYR A 3 35.12 24.25 -21.68
N TYR A 4 34.86 23.16 -22.41
CA TYR A 4 34.17 21.95 -21.93
C TYR A 4 35.13 20.84 -21.51
N ASP A 5 36.43 21.10 -21.47
CA ASP A 5 37.36 20.20 -20.83
C ASP A 5 37.04 20.09 -19.34
N LEU A 6 36.89 18.85 -18.86
CA LEU A 6 36.57 18.55 -17.47
C LEU A 6 37.73 18.90 -16.53
N SER A 7 38.95 19.06 -17.05
CA SER A 7 40.13 19.52 -16.31
C SER A 7 40.08 21.02 -15.97
N ASN A 8 39.27 21.80 -16.69
CA ASN A 8 39.20 23.25 -16.53
C ASN A 8 38.61 23.64 -15.15
N PRO A 9 39.30 24.40 -14.29
CA PRO A 9 38.80 24.75 -12.96
C PRO A 9 37.69 25.80 -12.94
N SER A 10 37.43 26.49 -14.06
CA SER A 10 36.44 27.56 -14.11
C SER A 10 35.02 27.06 -13.81
N THR A 11 34.35 27.71 -12.85
CA THR A 11 32.95 27.48 -12.53
C THR A 11 32.18 28.78 -12.70
N PRO A 12 31.10 28.81 -13.51
CA PRO A 12 30.34 30.05 -13.69
C PRO A 12 29.59 30.40 -12.39
N PRO A 13 29.68 31.65 -11.89
CA PRO A 13 29.04 32.08 -10.66
C PRO A 13 27.54 32.38 -10.84
N THR A 14 26.85 31.67 -11.74
CA THR A 14 25.45 31.95 -12.08
C THR A 14 24.49 31.17 -11.19
N ARG A 15 23.25 31.68 -11.06
CA ARG A 15 22.18 30.96 -10.35
C ARG A 15 21.83 29.64 -11.06
N GLY A 16 21.91 29.59 -12.39
CA GLY A 16 21.74 28.37 -13.19
C GLY A 16 22.72 27.27 -12.79
N TYR A 17 24.01 27.58 -12.68
CA TYR A 17 25.04 26.62 -12.25
C TYR A 17 24.77 26.08 -10.84
N ARG A 18 24.44 26.98 -9.89
CA ARG A 18 24.08 26.60 -8.51
C ARG A 18 22.86 25.68 -8.46
N LEU A 19 21.84 25.94 -9.28
CA LEU A 19 20.65 25.09 -9.38
C LEU A 19 20.99 23.68 -9.91
N GLY A 20 21.91 23.58 -10.86
CA GLY A 20 22.44 22.29 -11.32
C GLY A 20 23.12 21.52 -10.19
N LEU A 21 23.98 22.17 -9.41
CA LEU A 21 24.60 21.55 -8.24
C LEU A 21 23.58 21.16 -7.15
N TRP A 22 22.54 21.97 -6.94
CA TRP A 22 21.45 21.63 -6.03
C TRP A 22 20.71 20.37 -6.43
N ARG A 23 20.55 20.12 -7.74
CA ARG A 23 19.94 18.88 -8.23
C ARG A 23 20.76 17.64 -7.87
N LEU A 24 22.08 17.71 -7.91
CA LEU A 24 22.97 16.62 -7.42
C LEU A 24 22.75 16.34 -5.94
N ARG A 25 22.77 17.41 -5.12
CA ARG A 25 22.58 17.30 -3.68
C ARG A 25 21.24 16.66 -3.38
N ARG A 26 20.18 17.08 -4.08
CA ARG A 26 18.85 16.47 -3.98
C ARG A 26 18.88 14.97 -4.29
N GLN A 27 19.51 14.55 -5.39
CA GLN A 27 19.60 13.12 -5.71
C GLN A 27 20.31 12.33 -4.61
N ARG A 28 21.40 12.87 -4.03
CA ARG A 28 22.09 12.23 -2.90
C ARG A 28 21.20 12.16 -1.66
N ILE A 29 20.48 13.24 -1.32
CA ILE A 29 19.53 13.27 -0.20
C ILE A 29 18.48 12.17 -0.38
N TYR A 30 17.91 12.00 -1.57
CA TYR A 30 16.91 10.95 -1.82
C TYR A 30 17.51 9.54 -1.71
N CYS A 31 18.76 9.33 -2.16
CA CYS A 31 19.44 8.05 -1.93
C CYS A 31 19.67 7.77 -0.44
N ILE A 32 20.04 8.79 0.34
CA ILE A 32 20.18 8.68 1.80
C ILE A 32 18.83 8.37 2.44
N LEU A 33 17.74 9.03 2.02
CA LEU A 33 16.39 8.75 2.53
C LEU A 33 15.94 7.32 2.23
N ILE A 34 16.25 6.78 1.05
CA ILE A 34 15.96 5.38 0.72
C ILE A 34 16.78 4.43 1.59
N ALA A 35 18.06 4.73 1.83
CA ALA A 35 18.90 3.93 2.73
C ALA A 35 18.41 3.98 4.18
N LEU A 36 18.00 5.15 4.67
CA LEU A 36 17.39 5.30 6.00
C LEU A 36 16.06 4.54 6.08
N ALA A 37 15.22 4.60 5.05
CA ALA A 37 14.00 3.82 4.98
C ALA A 37 14.29 2.32 5.07
N ALA A 38 15.34 1.83 4.39
CA ALA A 38 15.76 0.43 4.45
C ALA A 38 16.28 0.02 5.84
N ILE A 39 17.02 0.89 6.52
CA ILE A 39 17.46 0.65 7.91
C ILE A 39 16.25 0.59 8.84
N LEU A 40 15.31 1.52 8.70
CA LEU A 40 14.08 1.54 9.51
C LEU A 40 13.22 0.29 9.25
N THR A 41 13.05 -0.17 8.01
CA THR A 41 12.34 -1.42 7.75
C THR A 41 13.10 -2.64 8.23
N TYR A 42 14.43 -2.64 8.23
CA TYR A 42 15.20 -3.72 8.85
C TYR A 42 14.99 -3.77 10.37
N SER A 43 15.01 -2.61 11.04
CA SER A 43 14.68 -2.51 12.47
C SER A 43 13.24 -2.96 12.74
N LEU A 44 12.28 -2.53 11.91
CA LEU A 44 10.88 -2.96 12.03
C LEU A 44 10.75 -4.48 11.83
N LEU A 45 11.42 -5.05 10.82
CA LEU A 45 11.45 -6.49 10.56
C LEU A 45 11.99 -7.27 11.77
N TYR A 46 13.09 -6.79 12.37
CA TYR A 46 13.65 -7.42 13.55
C TYR A 46 12.68 -7.40 14.74
N LEU A 47 11.97 -6.28 14.95
CA LEU A 47 10.97 -6.17 16.00
C LEU A 47 9.77 -7.08 15.74
N THR A 48 9.28 -7.16 14.50
CA THR A 48 8.13 -8.02 14.17
C THR A 48 8.45 -9.51 14.26
N LEU A 49 9.69 -9.92 13.99
CA LEU A 49 10.12 -11.32 14.13
C LEU A 49 10.25 -11.75 15.60
N LYS A 50 10.26 -10.80 16.54
CA LYS A 50 10.28 -11.06 17.98
C LYS A 50 8.88 -11.07 18.61
N ARG A 51 7.85 -10.67 17.86
CA ARG A 51 6.48 -10.66 18.39
C ARG A 51 6.00 -12.11 18.50
N ASP A 52 5.37 -12.43 19.61
CA ASP A 52 4.89 -13.79 19.89
C ASP A 52 3.77 -14.22 18.92
N ASP A 53 2.99 -13.27 18.41
CA ASP A 53 1.92 -13.46 17.42
C ASP A 53 2.36 -13.21 15.96
N TYR A 54 3.64 -13.45 15.65
CA TYR A 54 4.18 -13.29 14.30
C TYR A 54 3.40 -14.11 13.26
N THR A 55 2.98 -13.46 12.18
CA THR A 55 2.39 -14.11 11.00
C THR A 55 3.14 -13.79 9.71
N ASN A 56 3.07 -14.70 8.73
CA ASN A 56 3.63 -14.46 7.39
C ASN A 56 3.03 -13.23 6.71
N ASP A 57 1.82 -12.81 7.08
CA ASP A 57 1.17 -11.61 6.53
C ASP A 57 1.80 -10.31 7.04
N MET A 58 2.34 -10.30 8.27
CA MET A 58 3.12 -9.16 8.78
C MET A 58 4.39 -8.94 7.95
N LEU A 59 5.06 -10.01 7.51
CA LEU A 59 6.21 -9.89 6.62
C LEU A 59 5.82 -9.25 5.28
N LYS A 60 4.70 -9.69 4.67
CA LYS A 60 4.17 -9.09 3.44
C LYS A 60 3.89 -7.60 3.65
N ALA A 61 3.31 -7.23 4.79
CA ALA A 61 2.99 -5.86 5.16
C ALA A 61 4.25 -4.97 5.27
N ILE A 62 5.34 -5.45 5.86
CA ILE A 62 6.61 -4.72 5.97
C ILE A 62 7.25 -4.53 4.60
N VAL A 63 7.27 -5.57 3.76
CA VAL A 63 7.80 -5.48 2.41
C VAL A 63 6.99 -4.49 1.57
N LEU A 64 5.66 -4.52 1.69
CA LEU A 64 4.77 -3.56 1.04
C LEU A 64 5.06 -2.13 1.50
N LEU A 65 5.31 -1.92 2.81
CA LEU A 65 5.61 -0.61 3.37
C LEU A 65 6.90 -0.06 2.78
N PHE A 66 7.98 -0.87 2.79
CA PHE A 66 9.26 -0.48 2.20
C PHE A 66 9.11 -0.13 0.71
N CYS A 67 8.46 -1.00 -0.06
CA CYS A 67 8.25 -0.79 -1.49
C CYS A 67 7.47 0.50 -1.75
N SER A 68 6.41 0.76 -0.99
CA SER A 68 5.59 1.97 -1.15
C SER A 68 6.39 3.24 -0.88
N VAL A 69 7.19 3.27 0.20
CA VAL A 69 8.05 4.40 0.56
C VAL A 69 9.15 4.61 -0.48
N ALA A 70 9.79 3.53 -0.94
CA ALA A 70 10.84 3.59 -1.95
C ALA A 70 10.31 4.13 -3.29
N VAL A 71 9.16 3.62 -3.74
CA VAL A 71 8.51 4.09 -4.98
C VAL A 71 8.06 5.54 -4.84
N PHE A 72 7.47 5.92 -3.70
CA PHE A 72 7.09 7.30 -3.39
C PHE A 72 8.28 8.26 -3.52
N LEU A 73 9.41 7.95 -2.86
CA LEU A 73 10.61 8.77 -2.91
C LEU A 73 11.18 8.85 -4.34
N ALA A 74 11.20 7.74 -5.08
CA ALA A 74 11.65 7.73 -6.47
C ALA A 74 10.76 8.61 -7.38
N LEU A 75 9.45 8.51 -7.24
CA LEU A 75 8.49 9.30 -8.01
C LEU A 75 8.57 10.79 -7.67
N LEU A 76 8.71 11.16 -6.39
CA LEU A 76 8.93 12.54 -5.97
C LEU A 76 10.22 13.13 -6.56
N LEU A 77 11.31 12.35 -6.57
CA LEU A 77 12.56 12.78 -7.20
C LEU A 77 12.37 13.04 -8.71
N VAL A 78 11.69 12.13 -9.41
CA VAL A 78 11.38 12.28 -10.84
C VAL A 78 10.49 13.50 -11.09
N ALA A 79 9.40 13.65 -10.33
CA ALA A 79 8.47 14.76 -10.44
C ALA A 79 9.20 16.10 -10.21
N ARG A 80 10.02 16.17 -9.17
CA ARG A 80 10.78 17.38 -8.86
C ARG A 80 11.81 17.71 -9.94
N ASN A 81 12.53 16.71 -10.45
CA ASN A 81 13.46 16.89 -11.56
C ASN A 81 12.75 17.44 -12.81
N ARG A 82 11.53 16.97 -13.10
CA ARG A 82 10.73 17.45 -14.23
C ARG A 82 10.23 18.87 -14.01
N ILE A 83 9.78 19.22 -12.80
CA ILE A 83 9.39 20.59 -12.43
C ILE A 83 10.59 21.55 -12.59
N ASP A 84 11.76 21.15 -12.11
CA ASP A 84 12.97 21.96 -12.23
C ASP A 84 13.32 22.18 -13.71
N VAL A 85 13.23 21.16 -14.58
CA VAL A 85 13.47 21.29 -16.04
C VAL A 85 12.47 22.27 -16.70
N VAL A 86 11.17 22.17 -16.39
CA VAL A 86 10.15 23.09 -16.92
C VAL A 86 10.42 24.52 -16.45
N ARG A 87 10.78 24.68 -15.18
CA ARG A 87 11.14 25.99 -14.60
C ARG A 87 12.40 26.56 -15.25
N MET A 88 13.38 25.72 -15.59
CA MET A 88 14.59 26.14 -16.29
C MET A 88 14.31 26.65 -17.70
N ARG A 89 13.29 26.14 -18.41
CA ARG A 89 12.96 26.65 -19.76
C ARG A 89 12.61 28.13 -19.77
N LYS A 90 11.93 28.61 -18.73
CA LYS A 90 11.48 30.00 -18.58
C LYS A 90 12.60 30.97 -18.19
N ARG A 91 13.83 30.49 -17.98
CA ARG A 91 14.99 31.30 -17.60
C ARG A 91 15.79 31.71 -18.83
N GLU A 92 16.65 32.72 -18.62
CA GLU A 92 17.60 33.19 -19.62
C GLU A 92 18.49 32.07 -20.15
N VAL A 93 18.87 32.18 -21.43
CA VAL A 93 19.65 31.17 -22.14
C VAL A 93 20.96 30.84 -21.42
N GLN A 94 21.65 31.85 -20.89
CA GLN A 94 22.89 31.66 -20.12
C GLN A 94 22.66 30.81 -18.86
N GLU A 95 21.58 31.04 -18.11
CA GLU A 95 21.26 30.21 -16.94
C GLU A 95 20.92 28.76 -17.33
N ARG A 96 20.27 28.57 -18.47
CA ARG A 96 19.96 27.21 -19.00
C ARG A 96 21.23 26.47 -19.38
N HIS A 97 22.15 27.16 -20.05
CA HIS A 97 23.46 26.64 -20.40
C HIS A 97 24.25 26.23 -19.15
N ASP A 98 24.38 27.14 -18.17
CA ASP A 98 25.21 26.87 -17.00
C ASP A 98 24.63 25.78 -16.10
N TYR A 99 23.31 25.64 -16.07
CA TYR A 99 22.65 24.49 -15.45
C TYR A 99 23.04 23.17 -16.13
N ASN A 100 23.01 23.11 -17.46
CA ASN A 100 23.44 21.94 -18.23
C ASN A 100 24.95 21.68 -18.06
N TYR A 101 25.76 22.72 -17.98
CA TYR A 101 27.20 22.64 -17.75
C TYR A 101 27.53 22.01 -16.40
N ALA A 102 26.81 22.41 -15.32
CA ALA A 102 26.93 21.77 -14.02
C ALA A 102 26.61 20.27 -14.09
N MET A 103 25.57 19.88 -14.83
CA MET A 103 25.16 18.48 -14.99
C MET A 103 26.14 17.65 -15.82
N TYR A 104 26.67 18.24 -16.89
CA TYR A 104 27.71 17.67 -17.72
C TYR A 104 28.96 17.32 -16.91
N ARG A 105 29.43 18.25 -16.06
CA ARG A 105 30.65 18.06 -15.24
C ARG A 105 30.50 17.02 -14.14
N THR A 106 29.27 16.70 -13.72
CA THR A 106 29.01 15.94 -12.49
C THR A 106 28.24 14.65 -12.74
N LEU A 107 26.94 14.71 -13.04
CA LEU A 107 26.05 13.56 -13.20
C LEU A 107 26.32 12.76 -14.46
N TYR A 108 26.55 13.47 -15.57
CA TYR A 108 26.55 12.83 -16.88
C TYR A 108 27.95 12.44 -17.35
N LYS A 109 29.00 12.78 -16.59
CA LYS A 109 30.41 12.46 -16.91
C LYS A 109 30.62 10.98 -17.27
N LYS A 110 29.97 10.06 -16.57
CA LYS A 110 30.09 8.59 -16.79
C LYS A 110 29.04 8.01 -17.75
N LYS A 111 27.96 8.75 -18.06
CA LYS A 111 26.85 8.27 -18.89
C LYS A 111 26.96 8.85 -20.29
N GLU A 112 27.69 8.17 -21.17
CA GLU A 112 28.07 8.69 -22.50
C GLU A 112 26.91 9.22 -23.34
N LYS A 113 25.77 8.52 -23.33
CA LYS A 113 24.56 8.95 -24.04
C LYS A 113 24.01 10.27 -23.48
N LEU A 114 23.84 10.37 -22.15
CA LEU A 114 23.37 11.61 -21.53
C LEU A 114 24.39 12.75 -21.69
N ARG A 115 25.70 12.44 -21.64
CA ARG A 115 26.77 13.39 -21.89
C ARG A 115 26.64 14.01 -23.28
N SER A 116 26.48 13.16 -24.30
CA SER A 116 26.36 13.58 -25.70
C SER A 116 25.09 14.40 -25.95
N ILE A 117 23.95 13.99 -25.38
CA ILE A 117 22.69 14.74 -25.47
C ILE A 117 22.80 16.11 -24.78
N THR A 118 23.48 16.17 -23.62
CA THR A 118 23.65 17.43 -22.89
C THR A 118 24.60 18.38 -23.62
N LEU A 119 25.69 17.87 -24.19
CA LEU A 119 26.61 18.64 -25.04
C LEU A 119 25.89 19.22 -26.26
N LEU A 120 25.03 18.43 -26.91
CA LEU A 120 24.20 18.89 -28.03
C LEU A 120 23.28 20.06 -27.62
N GLN A 121 22.63 19.96 -26.45
CA GLN A 121 21.81 21.05 -25.90
C GLN A 121 22.63 22.29 -25.55
N MET A 122 23.84 22.11 -25.00
CA MET A 122 24.74 23.23 -24.70
C MET A 122 25.23 23.92 -25.98
N ALA A 123 25.57 23.16 -27.03
CA ALA A 123 25.94 23.73 -28.32
C ALA A 123 24.83 24.62 -28.88
N ARG A 124 23.59 24.13 -28.87
CA ARG A 124 22.42 24.93 -29.25
C ARG A 124 22.31 26.23 -28.44
N GLN A 125 22.45 26.14 -27.12
CA GLN A 125 22.38 27.30 -26.23
C GLN A 125 23.52 28.31 -26.48
N GLN A 126 24.70 27.85 -26.91
CA GLN A 126 25.80 28.75 -27.28
C GLN A 126 25.55 29.45 -28.62
N ILE A 127 24.91 28.77 -29.59
CA ILE A 127 24.46 29.41 -30.83
C ILE A 127 23.42 30.49 -30.50
N GLU A 128 22.45 30.20 -29.63
CA GLU A 128 21.47 31.18 -29.10
C GLU A 128 22.13 32.37 -28.38
N LEU A 129 23.35 32.22 -27.85
CA LEU A 129 24.13 33.28 -27.20
C LEU A 129 25.12 33.98 -28.14
N HIS A 130 25.04 33.73 -29.46
CA HIS A 130 25.97 34.23 -30.49
C HIS A 130 27.44 33.89 -30.20
N ARG A 131 27.70 32.67 -29.71
CA ARG A 131 29.04 32.16 -29.38
C ARG A 131 29.36 30.89 -30.19
N PRO A 132 29.51 30.99 -31.52
CA PRO A 132 29.63 29.84 -32.41
C PRO A 132 30.87 28.98 -32.11
N GLN A 133 32.01 29.60 -31.78
CA GLN A 133 33.24 28.86 -31.43
C GLN A 133 33.07 27.97 -30.20
N MET A 134 32.35 28.43 -29.17
CA MET A 134 32.03 27.60 -28.01
C MET A 134 31.03 26.50 -28.37
N ALA A 135 30.11 26.74 -29.30
CA ALA A 135 29.21 25.70 -29.78
C ALA A 135 29.99 24.57 -30.49
N LEU A 136 30.95 24.91 -31.35
CA LEU A 136 31.81 23.95 -32.03
C LEU A 136 32.63 23.11 -31.05
N GLN A 137 33.24 23.73 -30.04
CA GLN A 137 33.97 23.02 -28.98
C GLN A 137 33.08 22.01 -28.22
N ALA A 138 31.79 22.30 -28.02
CA ALA A 138 30.85 21.36 -27.42
C ALA A 138 30.51 20.21 -28.37
N LEU A 139 30.29 20.51 -29.66
CA LEU A 139 29.94 19.53 -30.69
C LEU A 139 31.09 18.54 -30.96
N GLU A 140 32.35 18.97 -30.91
CA GLU A 140 33.53 18.10 -31.03
C GLU A 140 33.54 16.97 -29.99
N LEU A 141 33.02 17.23 -28.80
CA LEU A 141 32.98 16.26 -27.70
C LEU A 141 31.78 15.30 -27.76
N VAL A 142 30.86 15.49 -28.72
CA VAL A 142 29.65 14.67 -28.87
C VAL A 142 29.99 13.34 -29.53
N LYS A 143 29.66 12.23 -28.87
CA LYS A 143 29.77 10.90 -29.48
C LYS A 143 28.57 10.62 -30.39
N ARG A 144 28.77 10.75 -31.70
CA ARG A 144 27.74 10.57 -32.75
C ARG A 144 27.04 9.21 -32.65
N GLU A 145 27.80 8.14 -32.39
CA GLU A 145 27.30 6.77 -32.23
C GLU A 145 26.27 6.58 -31.11
N LYS A 146 26.22 7.49 -30.13
CA LYS A 146 25.29 7.41 -28.99
C LYS A 146 24.00 8.19 -29.21
N LEU A 147 23.88 8.93 -30.31
CA LEU A 147 22.70 9.70 -30.67
C LEU A 147 21.69 8.84 -31.43
N ASN A 148 20.40 9.13 -31.26
CA ASN A 148 19.38 8.56 -32.15
C ASN A 148 19.33 9.34 -33.48
N VAL A 149 18.63 8.81 -34.47
CA VAL A 149 18.52 9.41 -35.83
C VAL A 149 18.10 10.88 -35.78
N ALA A 150 17.13 11.24 -34.93
CA ALA A 150 16.66 12.62 -34.82
C ALA A 150 17.71 13.55 -34.20
N GLN A 151 18.40 13.10 -33.15
CA GLN A 151 19.47 13.83 -32.48
C GLN A 151 20.69 13.99 -33.39
N LEU A 152 20.95 13.00 -34.24
CA LEU A 152 22.03 13.05 -35.22
C LEU A 152 21.73 14.11 -36.30
N ARG A 153 20.48 14.20 -36.78
CA ARG A 153 20.06 15.30 -37.67
C ARG A 153 20.24 16.67 -36.99
N SER A 154 19.81 16.81 -35.74
CA SER A 154 20.03 18.04 -34.96
C SER A 154 21.51 18.37 -34.78
N PHE A 155 22.37 17.37 -34.57
CA PHE A 155 23.81 17.55 -34.48
C PHE A 155 24.39 18.19 -35.74
N TYR A 156 24.10 17.62 -36.92
CA TYR A 156 24.61 18.16 -38.18
C TYR A 156 24.03 19.55 -38.49
N PHE A 157 22.75 19.79 -38.17
CA PHE A 157 22.16 21.12 -38.30
C PHE A 157 22.84 22.17 -37.41
N TYR A 158 23.05 21.88 -36.13
CA TYR A 158 23.76 22.79 -35.22
C TYR A 158 25.23 22.98 -35.62
N GLN A 159 25.87 21.94 -36.16
CA GLN A 159 27.23 22.04 -36.68
C GLN A 159 27.30 22.98 -37.88
N ALA A 160 26.41 22.83 -38.87
CA ALA A 160 26.33 23.73 -40.02
C ALA A 160 26.06 25.17 -39.58
N ALA A 161 25.10 25.38 -38.67
CA ALA A 161 24.77 26.71 -38.15
C ALA A 161 25.95 27.37 -37.42
N ALA A 162 26.66 26.63 -36.57
CA ALA A 162 27.81 27.15 -35.85
C ALA A 162 28.98 27.49 -36.79
N LEU A 163 29.26 26.64 -37.79
CA LEU A 163 30.32 26.87 -38.79
C LEU A 163 30.01 28.10 -39.66
N TYR A 164 28.75 28.24 -40.10
CA TYR A 164 28.30 29.39 -40.87
C TYR A 164 28.45 30.70 -40.09
N LEU A 165 28.01 30.72 -38.82
CA LEU A 165 28.13 31.89 -37.94
C LEU A 165 29.58 32.21 -37.55
N ASP A 166 30.50 31.24 -37.62
CA ASP A 166 31.95 31.44 -37.43
C ASP A 166 32.69 31.72 -38.76
N ALA A 167 31.96 31.92 -39.86
CA ALA A 167 32.50 32.18 -41.21
C ALA A 167 33.45 31.09 -41.75
N GLN A 168 33.25 29.82 -41.37
CA GLN A 168 34.04 28.69 -41.86
C GLN A 168 33.36 28.01 -43.06
N GLU A 169 34.05 27.85 -44.18
CA GLU A 169 33.52 27.26 -45.44
C GLU A 169 33.15 25.76 -45.37
N SER A 170 33.34 25.09 -44.23
CA SER A 170 32.99 23.67 -44.07
C SER A 170 31.51 23.44 -43.70
N TRP A 171 30.71 24.51 -43.57
CA TRP A 171 29.30 24.39 -43.16
C TRP A 171 28.44 23.63 -44.19
N GLN A 172 28.76 23.70 -45.49
CA GLN A 172 28.02 23.00 -46.55
C GLN A 172 28.11 21.48 -46.41
N GLU A 173 29.25 20.94 -45.96
CA GLU A 173 29.44 19.50 -45.75
C GLU A 173 28.56 18.98 -44.59
N ALA A 174 28.51 19.74 -43.50
CA ALA A 174 27.65 19.44 -42.36
C ALA A 174 26.16 19.54 -42.74
N LEU A 175 25.80 20.52 -43.59
CA LEU A 175 24.43 20.69 -44.07
C LEU A 175 24.00 19.54 -44.99
N THR A 176 24.87 19.11 -45.91
CA THR A 176 24.65 17.94 -46.77
C THR A 176 24.43 16.67 -45.94
N SER A 177 25.22 16.51 -44.88
CA SER A 177 25.06 15.40 -43.92
C SER A 177 23.73 15.45 -43.16
N CYS A 178 23.19 16.65 -42.91
CA CYS A 178 21.87 16.83 -42.30
C CYS A 178 20.75 16.36 -43.24
N TYR A 179 20.83 16.69 -44.53
CA TYR A 179 19.82 16.30 -45.53
C TYR A 179 19.77 14.81 -45.79
N ALA A 180 20.90 14.11 -45.67
CA ALA A 180 20.97 12.65 -45.80
C ALA A 180 20.14 11.90 -44.72
N ILE A 181 19.74 12.56 -43.63
CA ILE A 181 19.00 11.93 -42.53
C ILE A 181 17.50 12.21 -42.69
N PRO A 182 16.60 11.22 -42.55
CA PRO A 182 15.15 11.44 -42.74
C PRO A 182 14.56 12.54 -41.84
N GLN A 183 13.70 13.37 -42.42
CA GLN A 183 13.02 14.48 -41.74
C GLN A 183 11.76 14.01 -40.97
N LYS A 184 11.48 14.62 -39.82
CA LYS A 184 10.17 14.46 -39.14
C LYS A 184 9.14 15.42 -39.74
N PRO A 185 7.84 15.06 -39.78
CA PRO A 185 6.77 15.88 -40.36
C PRO A 185 6.52 17.24 -39.65
N GLN A 186 7.25 17.57 -38.59
CA GLN A 186 7.15 18.84 -37.83
C GLN A 186 8.41 19.72 -37.95
N GLN A 187 9.40 19.33 -38.74
CA GLN A 187 10.65 20.09 -38.94
C GLN A 187 10.59 20.90 -40.22
N LEU A 188 11.39 21.98 -40.29
CA LEU A 188 11.54 22.85 -41.47
C LEU A 188 11.91 22.04 -42.71
N SER A 189 11.32 22.37 -43.85
CA SER A 189 11.61 21.77 -45.16
C SER A 189 13.08 22.02 -45.55
N GLN A 190 13.60 21.23 -46.50
CA GLN A 190 14.95 21.43 -47.00
C GLN A 190 15.15 22.84 -47.58
N GLU A 191 14.20 23.33 -48.37
CA GLU A 191 14.21 24.67 -48.98
C GLU A 191 14.19 25.79 -47.92
N GLU A 192 13.37 25.62 -46.88
CA GLU A 192 13.33 26.56 -45.75
C GLU A 192 14.66 26.62 -45.02
N ILE A 193 15.32 25.47 -44.82
CA ILE A 193 16.64 25.41 -44.19
C ILE A 193 17.70 26.10 -45.08
N GLU A 194 17.72 25.82 -46.38
CA GLU A 194 18.68 26.43 -47.32
C GLU A 194 18.54 27.97 -47.34
N SER A 195 17.32 28.48 -47.28
CA SER A 195 17.05 29.92 -47.24
C SER A 195 17.69 30.63 -46.03
N LEU A 196 17.91 29.91 -44.92
CA LEU A 196 18.53 30.45 -43.71
C LEU A 196 20.04 30.67 -43.86
N PHE A 197 20.70 29.96 -44.77
CA PHE A 197 22.15 30.03 -44.99
C PHE A 197 22.54 30.95 -46.16
N LEU A 198 21.57 31.58 -46.83
CA LEU A 198 21.85 32.56 -47.88
C LEU A 198 22.57 33.79 -47.32
N PRO A 199 23.57 34.36 -48.00
CA PRO A 199 24.29 35.57 -47.55
C PRO A 199 23.40 36.78 -47.27
N GLU A 200 22.24 36.83 -47.93
CA GLU A 200 21.23 37.90 -47.77
C GLU A 200 20.32 37.70 -46.54
N SER A 201 20.40 36.53 -45.89
CA SER A 201 19.60 36.23 -44.71
C SER A 201 20.22 36.86 -43.45
N ASN A 202 19.37 37.40 -42.56
CA ASN A 202 19.84 37.89 -41.26
C ASN A 202 20.29 36.68 -40.41
N PRO A 203 21.52 36.65 -39.86
CA PRO A 203 22.00 35.58 -38.98
C PRO A 203 21.08 35.31 -37.77
N ASP A 204 20.34 36.32 -37.30
CA ASP A 204 19.37 36.15 -36.21
C ASP A 204 18.22 35.19 -36.58
N LYS A 205 17.84 35.11 -37.86
CA LYS A 205 16.83 34.15 -38.34
C LYS A 205 17.33 32.71 -38.19
N LEU A 206 18.61 32.48 -38.47
CA LEU A 206 19.25 31.17 -38.29
C LEU A 206 19.32 30.81 -36.80
N VAL A 207 19.70 31.76 -35.94
CA VAL A 207 19.72 31.56 -34.48
C VAL A 207 18.32 31.23 -33.94
N LEU A 208 17.29 31.93 -34.42
CA LEU A 208 15.89 31.65 -34.07
C LEU A 208 15.47 30.25 -34.52
N ALA A 209 15.78 29.88 -35.77
CA ALA A 209 15.49 28.54 -36.30
C ALA A 209 16.18 27.43 -35.49
N VAL A 210 17.43 27.65 -35.05
CA VAL A 210 18.15 26.74 -34.15
C VAL A 210 17.48 26.64 -32.78
N SER A 211 16.90 27.73 -32.27
CA SER A 211 16.13 27.70 -31.04
C SER A 211 14.81 26.92 -31.20
N ASP A 212 14.12 27.06 -32.32
CA ASP A 212 12.83 26.41 -32.52
C ASP A 212 12.94 24.94 -32.95
N TRP A 213 14.11 24.53 -33.46
CA TRP A 213 14.39 23.22 -34.06
C TRP A 213 13.97 22.00 -33.21
N GLU A 214 14.00 22.12 -31.88
CA GLU A 214 13.92 20.97 -31.00
C GLU A 214 13.13 21.20 -29.71
N GLU A 215 12.17 22.13 -29.68
CA GLU A 215 11.29 22.30 -28.51
C GLU A 215 10.54 20.99 -28.18
N GLN A 216 11.18 20.12 -27.41
CA GLN A 216 10.57 18.95 -26.81
C GLN A 216 9.48 19.50 -25.90
N LYS A 217 8.21 19.43 -26.32
CA LYS A 217 7.08 19.79 -25.45
C LYS A 217 7.21 18.97 -24.17
N ALA A 218 7.61 19.62 -23.08
CA ALA A 218 7.72 18.97 -21.79
C ALA A 218 6.30 18.57 -21.41
N THR A 219 6.05 17.27 -21.34
CA THR A 219 4.81 16.77 -20.75
C THR A 219 4.84 17.18 -19.29
N LEU A 220 3.92 18.06 -18.92
CA LEU A 220 3.84 18.62 -17.57
C LEU A 220 3.68 17.46 -16.57
N PRO A 221 4.55 17.34 -15.55
CA PRO A 221 4.56 16.20 -14.63
C PRO A 221 3.54 16.38 -13.50
N VAL A 222 2.41 17.06 -13.73
CA VAL A 222 1.46 17.44 -12.66
C VAL A 222 0.92 16.20 -11.94
N ILE A 223 0.79 15.08 -12.64
CA ILE A 223 0.15 13.88 -12.12
C ILE A 223 1.11 12.96 -11.36
N MET A 224 2.42 13.18 -11.48
CA MET A 224 3.40 12.34 -10.79
C MET A 224 3.37 12.54 -9.26
N MET A 225 3.09 13.76 -8.79
CA MET A 225 2.97 14.06 -7.36
C MET A 225 1.74 13.40 -6.71
N PRO A 226 0.49 13.59 -7.21
CA PRO A 226 -0.66 12.91 -6.65
C PRO A 226 -0.56 11.38 -6.79
N ALA A 227 0.02 10.85 -7.88
CA ALA A 227 0.28 9.42 -8.01
C ALA A 227 1.24 8.89 -6.93
N ALA A 228 2.31 9.63 -6.63
CA ALA A 228 3.23 9.25 -5.56
C ALA A 228 2.53 9.24 -4.20
N ILE A 229 1.77 10.29 -3.88
CA ILE A 229 1.02 10.39 -2.62
C ILE A 229 0.03 9.24 -2.49
N LEU A 230 -0.69 8.91 -3.56
CA LEU A 230 -1.66 7.83 -3.59
C LEU A 230 -1.00 6.46 -3.36
N ILE A 231 0.17 6.21 -3.96
CA ILE A 231 0.96 4.99 -3.74
C ILE A 231 1.40 4.88 -2.29
N LEU A 232 1.91 5.98 -1.71
CA LEU A 232 2.33 5.99 -0.30
C LEU A 232 1.14 5.70 0.61
N TYR A 233 0.01 6.35 0.38
CA TYR A 233 -1.21 6.16 1.17
C TYR A 233 -1.73 4.73 1.06
N THR A 234 -1.77 4.17 -0.15
CA THR A 234 -2.14 2.76 -0.40
C THR A 234 -1.23 1.82 0.41
N GLY A 235 0.09 2.01 0.29
CA GLY A 235 1.06 1.20 1.00
C GLY A 235 0.91 1.29 2.51
N VAL A 236 0.85 2.50 3.07
CA VAL A 236 0.71 2.71 4.52
C VAL A 236 -0.60 2.10 5.04
N TYR A 237 -1.72 2.31 4.35
CA TYR A 237 -3.03 1.80 4.77
C TYR A 237 -3.00 0.26 4.91
N TYR A 238 -2.59 -0.44 3.85
CA TYR A 238 -2.55 -1.92 3.85
C TYR A 238 -1.43 -2.48 4.74
N SER A 239 -0.27 -1.82 4.78
CA SER A 239 0.84 -2.25 5.63
C SER A 239 0.54 -2.12 7.11
N VAL A 240 -0.09 -1.02 7.54
CA VAL A 240 -0.49 -0.88 8.94
C VAL A 240 -1.57 -1.92 9.28
N ASN A 241 -2.56 -2.14 8.40
CA ASN A 241 -3.58 -3.16 8.63
C ASN A 241 -2.97 -4.56 8.83
N GLY A 242 -1.96 -4.93 8.03
CA GLY A 242 -1.27 -6.22 8.16
C GLY A 242 -0.21 -6.28 9.26
N LEU A 243 0.14 -5.15 9.88
CA LEU A 243 1.09 -5.08 11.00
C LEU A 243 0.40 -5.09 12.37
N LEU A 244 -0.85 -4.64 12.43
CA LEU A 244 -1.67 -4.69 13.64
C LEU A 244 -1.86 -6.16 14.06
N SER A 245 -1.96 -6.42 15.36
CA SER A 245 -2.38 -7.73 15.83
C SER A 245 -3.85 -7.96 15.49
N TRP A 246 -4.26 -9.23 15.48
CA TRP A 246 -5.61 -9.64 15.10
C TRP A 246 -6.72 -8.93 15.88
N ARG A 247 -6.41 -8.41 17.08
CA ARG A 247 -7.36 -7.67 17.94
C ARG A 247 -7.55 -6.22 17.56
N TYR A 248 -6.66 -5.64 16.76
CA TYR A 248 -6.68 -4.22 16.41
C TYR A 248 -7.14 -4.03 14.97
N HIS A 249 -8.14 -3.16 14.82
CA HIS A 249 -8.72 -2.84 13.52
C HIS A 249 -8.80 -1.33 13.34
N TYR A 250 -8.84 -0.89 12.09
CA TYR A 250 -9.26 0.47 11.79
C TYR A 250 -10.71 0.68 12.20
N ARG A 251 -11.01 1.89 12.66
CA ARG A 251 -12.40 2.32 12.82
C ARG A 251 -13.10 2.39 11.48
N ASP A 252 -14.41 2.15 11.46
CA ASP A 252 -15.17 2.01 10.22
C ASP A 252 -15.09 3.26 9.35
N TRP A 253 -15.19 4.45 9.96
CA TRP A 253 -15.07 5.70 9.23
C TRP A 253 -13.69 5.85 8.55
N VAL A 254 -12.61 5.34 9.15
CA VAL A 254 -11.26 5.35 8.56
C VAL A 254 -11.23 4.42 7.36
N VAL A 255 -11.81 3.22 7.49
CA VAL A 255 -11.92 2.25 6.39
C VAL A 255 -12.68 2.86 5.23
N TYR A 256 -13.88 3.41 5.45
CA TYR A 256 -14.71 4.01 4.40
C TYR A 256 -14.03 5.22 3.75
N VAL A 257 -13.48 6.15 4.53
CA VAL A 257 -12.80 7.34 3.98
C VAL A 257 -11.57 6.92 3.17
N SER A 258 -10.74 6.01 3.70
CA SER A 258 -9.53 5.53 3.01
C SER A 258 -9.89 4.86 1.69
N PHE A 259 -10.93 4.06 1.71
CA PHE A 259 -11.48 3.39 0.55
C PHE A 259 -11.94 4.38 -0.54
N PHE A 260 -12.75 5.39 -0.19
CA PHE A 260 -13.19 6.39 -1.17
C PHE A 260 -12.00 7.15 -1.77
N ILE A 261 -11.04 7.56 -0.94
CA ILE A 261 -9.83 8.27 -1.38
C ILE A 261 -9.04 7.40 -2.37
N LEU A 262 -8.83 6.13 -2.04
CA LEU A 262 -8.10 5.19 -2.89
C LEU A 262 -8.84 4.92 -4.19
N PHE A 263 -10.14 4.63 -4.13
CA PHE A 263 -10.96 4.33 -5.30
C PHE A 263 -11.01 5.49 -6.29
N PHE A 264 -11.42 6.68 -5.84
CA PHE A 264 -11.49 7.85 -6.72
C PHE A 264 -10.11 8.28 -7.18
N GLY A 265 -9.10 8.21 -6.31
CA GLY A 265 -7.71 8.53 -6.64
C GLY A 265 -7.17 7.65 -7.77
N TRP A 266 -7.31 6.33 -7.65
CA TRP A 266 -6.83 5.37 -8.65
C TRP A 266 -7.67 5.44 -9.93
N THR A 267 -8.96 5.69 -9.83
CA THR A 267 -9.85 5.90 -10.99
C THR A 267 -9.40 7.09 -11.83
N VAL A 268 -9.19 8.26 -11.21
CA VAL A 268 -8.72 9.47 -11.92
C VAL A 268 -7.35 9.24 -12.55
N LEU A 269 -6.44 8.56 -11.83
CA LEU A 269 -5.09 8.29 -12.33
C LEU A 269 -5.11 7.34 -13.53
N THR A 270 -5.85 6.24 -13.46
CA THR A 270 -5.96 5.27 -14.55
C THR A 270 -6.68 5.85 -15.76
N LEU A 271 -7.72 6.68 -15.55
CA LEU A 271 -8.40 7.41 -16.62
C LEU A 271 -7.43 8.36 -17.35
N TYR A 272 -6.60 9.10 -16.62
CA TYR A 272 -5.58 9.94 -17.24
C TYR A 272 -4.60 9.13 -18.10
N TRP A 273 -4.11 8.00 -17.59
CA TRP A 273 -3.20 7.14 -18.33
C TRP A 273 -3.87 6.51 -19.56
N LEU A 274 -5.14 6.13 -19.46
CA LEU A 274 -5.96 5.66 -20.58
C LEU A 274 -6.03 6.72 -21.68
N VAL A 275 -6.40 7.96 -21.35
CA VAL A 275 -6.47 9.07 -22.31
C VAL A 275 -5.10 9.30 -22.97
N LYS A 276 -4.01 9.23 -22.19
CA LYS A 276 -2.65 9.38 -22.70
C LYS A 276 -2.26 8.22 -23.63
N LEU A 277 -2.61 6.99 -23.29
CA LEU A 277 -2.34 5.80 -24.09
C LEU A 277 -3.10 5.84 -25.42
N VAL A 278 -4.38 6.20 -25.39
CA VAL A 278 -5.23 6.43 -26.58
C VAL A 278 -4.62 7.46 -27.52
N ARG A 279 -4.08 8.57 -26.97
CA ARG A 279 -3.37 9.59 -27.76
C ARG A 279 -2.05 9.08 -28.34
N MET A 280 -1.33 8.22 -27.63
CA MET A 280 -0.05 7.64 -28.07
C MET A 280 -0.21 6.62 -29.19
N ILE A 281 -1.24 5.77 -29.14
CA ILE A 281 -1.54 4.79 -30.19
C ILE A 281 -1.72 5.46 -31.55
N GLY A 282 -2.34 6.65 -31.57
CA GLY A 282 -2.50 7.45 -32.79
C GLY A 282 -1.18 7.93 -33.42
N LYS A 283 -0.07 7.99 -32.65
CA LYS A 283 1.23 8.50 -33.11
C LYS A 283 2.24 7.41 -33.48
N GLN A 284 2.14 6.23 -32.86
CA GLN A 284 3.20 5.19 -32.96
C GLN A 284 2.86 4.01 -33.85
N THR A 285 1.60 3.81 -34.25
CA THR A 285 1.22 2.65 -35.06
C THR A 285 1.14 3.02 -36.53
N GLU A 286 1.85 2.30 -37.41
CA GLU A 286 1.69 2.38 -38.87
C GLU A 286 0.42 1.65 -39.36
N LYS A 287 -0.37 1.09 -38.43
CA LYS A 287 -1.61 0.39 -38.73
C LYS A 287 -2.66 1.32 -39.37
N GLY A 288 -3.53 0.74 -40.21
CA GLY A 288 -4.65 1.43 -40.86
C GLY A 288 -5.59 2.12 -39.86
N LYS A 289 -6.33 3.13 -40.35
CA LYS A 289 -7.22 4.00 -39.55
C LYS A 289 -8.26 3.20 -38.73
N ASP A 290 -8.76 2.10 -39.30
CA ASP A 290 -9.81 1.29 -38.69
C ASP A 290 -9.28 0.43 -37.53
N ALA A 291 -8.12 -0.21 -37.70
CA ALA A 291 -7.46 -0.99 -36.65
C ALA A 291 -7.08 -0.13 -35.42
N LYS A 292 -6.67 1.13 -35.64
CA LYS A 292 -6.41 2.09 -34.56
C LYS A 292 -7.68 2.45 -33.78
N THR A 293 -8.81 2.52 -34.47
CA THR A 293 -10.10 2.89 -33.85
C THR A 293 -10.62 1.74 -33.01
N VAL A 294 -10.57 0.51 -33.52
CA VAL A 294 -10.93 -0.71 -32.77
C VAL A 294 -10.07 -0.88 -31.53
N GLN A 295 -8.74 -0.70 -31.63
CA GLN A 295 -7.84 -0.83 -30.49
C GLN A 295 -8.16 0.19 -29.37
N LYS A 296 -8.54 1.42 -29.73
CA LYS A 296 -8.95 2.44 -28.75
C LYS A 296 -10.27 2.08 -28.06
N ILE A 297 -11.26 1.63 -28.84
CA ILE A 297 -12.56 1.22 -28.31
C ILE A 297 -12.39 0.07 -27.33
N PHE A 298 -11.61 -0.96 -27.69
CA PHE A 298 -11.33 -2.09 -26.82
C PHE A 298 -10.67 -1.66 -25.50
N LEU A 299 -9.70 -0.74 -25.56
CA LEU A 299 -9.05 -0.19 -24.36
C LEU A 299 -10.01 0.55 -23.43
N VAL A 300 -10.96 1.29 -23.99
CA VAL A 300 -11.98 2.01 -23.20
C VAL A 300 -12.96 1.02 -22.58
N ILE A 301 -13.44 0.04 -23.34
CA ILE A 301 -14.33 -1.02 -22.82
C ILE A 301 -13.65 -1.77 -21.68
N LEU A 302 -12.40 -2.21 -21.88
CA LEU A 302 -11.62 -2.91 -20.86
C LEU A 302 -11.51 -2.08 -19.56
N TRP A 303 -11.23 -0.77 -19.68
CA TRP A 303 -11.15 0.11 -18.52
C TRP A 303 -12.50 0.26 -17.82
N ILE A 304 -13.60 0.40 -18.56
CA ILE A 304 -14.96 0.46 -18.00
C ILE A 304 -15.31 -0.84 -17.26
N CYS A 305 -14.99 -2.01 -17.84
CA CYS A 305 -15.21 -3.30 -17.19
C CYS A 305 -14.42 -3.43 -15.88
N LEU A 306 -13.15 -3.03 -15.87
CA LEU A 306 -12.32 -3.03 -14.65
C LEU A 306 -12.85 -2.06 -13.59
N PHE A 307 -13.32 -0.88 -14.01
CA PHE A 307 -13.92 0.10 -13.12
C PHE A 307 -15.23 -0.42 -12.51
N LEU A 308 -16.13 -0.98 -13.32
CA LEU A 308 -17.40 -1.55 -12.86
C LEU A 308 -17.18 -2.75 -11.95
N GLY A 309 -16.29 -3.68 -12.33
CA GLY A 309 -15.98 -4.86 -11.52
C GLY A 309 -15.40 -4.48 -10.15
N ASN A 310 -14.46 -3.51 -10.12
CA ASN A 310 -13.93 -3.01 -8.86
C ASN A 310 -15.03 -2.29 -8.05
N SER A 311 -15.88 -1.47 -8.69
CA SER A 311 -17.00 -0.78 -8.02
C SER A 311 -17.99 -1.76 -7.38
N LEU A 312 -18.30 -2.88 -8.06
CA LEU A 312 -19.21 -3.90 -7.55
C LEU A 312 -18.62 -4.63 -6.34
N MET A 313 -17.36 -5.05 -6.41
CA MET A 313 -16.65 -5.66 -5.29
C MET A 313 -16.61 -4.72 -4.08
N GLN A 314 -16.42 -3.43 -4.35
CA GLN A 314 -16.41 -2.36 -3.36
C GLN A 314 -17.76 -2.17 -2.67
N VAL A 315 -18.85 -2.14 -3.43
CA VAL A 315 -20.20 -2.05 -2.86
C VAL A 315 -20.53 -3.29 -2.02
N ALA A 316 -20.15 -4.49 -2.48
CA ALA A 316 -20.34 -5.72 -1.73
C ALA A 316 -19.62 -5.71 -0.38
N GLN A 317 -18.40 -5.16 -0.32
CA GLN A 317 -17.64 -5.04 0.94
C GLN A 317 -18.31 -4.11 1.97
N ILE A 318 -18.99 -3.05 1.53
CA ILE A 318 -19.67 -2.10 2.43
C ILE A 318 -20.97 -2.71 3.00
N PHE A 319 -21.69 -3.51 2.20
CA PHE A 319 -22.92 -4.14 2.67
C PHE A 319 -22.69 -5.34 3.60
N GLY A 320 -21.50 -5.94 3.58
CA GLY A 320 -21.12 -7.05 4.46
C GLY A 320 -20.16 -6.67 5.58
N SER A 321 -19.87 -5.38 5.79
CA SER A 321 -18.98 -4.93 6.86
C SER A 321 -19.75 -4.55 8.11
N ASP A 322 -19.18 -4.88 9.26
CA ASP A 322 -19.68 -4.48 10.57
C ASP A 322 -19.82 -2.96 10.67
N ALA A 323 -20.80 -2.51 11.44
CA ALA A 323 -21.10 -1.10 11.61
C ALA A 323 -20.95 -0.66 13.08
N GLU A 324 -20.20 0.41 13.29
CA GLU A 324 -20.19 1.18 14.55
C GLU A 324 -21.58 1.80 14.79
N VAL A 325 -22.27 1.33 15.84
CA VAL A 325 -23.63 1.79 16.21
C VAL A 325 -23.56 2.95 17.19
N GLU A 326 -22.92 2.73 18.33
CA GLU A 326 -22.81 3.71 19.41
C GLU A 326 -21.40 3.73 19.98
N VAL A 327 -20.95 4.92 20.37
CA VAL A 327 -19.69 5.13 21.08
C VAL A 327 -20.01 5.68 22.46
N GLN A 328 -19.84 4.85 23.47
CA GLN A 328 -20.06 5.21 24.87
C GLN A 328 -18.99 6.19 25.38
N PRO A 329 -19.27 6.99 26.44
CA PRO A 329 -18.30 7.94 27.01
C PRO A 329 -17.02 7.31 27.56
N ASN A 330 -17.08 6.05 28.00
CA ASN A 330 -15.94 5.25 28.45
C ASN A 330 -15.05 4.76 27.29
N GLY A 331 -15.42 5.06 26.05
CA GLY A 331 -14.70 4.67 24.84
C GLY A 331 -15.00 3.28 24.32
N VAL A 332 -15.98 2.58 24.89
CA VAL A 332 -16.55 1.33 24.34
C VAL A 332 -17.39 1.66 23.10
N ILE A 333 -17.24 0.86 22.07
CA ILE A 333 -17.90 0.97 20.78
C ILE A 333 -18.74 -0.28 20.59
N GLU A 334 -20.04 -0.10 20.43
CA GLU A 334 -20.94 -1.17 20.03
C GLU A 334 -20.88 -1.35 18.52
N MET A 335 -20.64 -2.59 18.11
CA MET A 335 -20.55 -3.03 16.73
C MET A 335 -21.74 -3.90 16.40
N LYS A 336 -22.32 -3.68 15.22
CA LYS A 336 -23.38 -4.50 14.65
C LYS A 336 -22.86 -5.29 13.46
N HIS A 337 -23.01 -6.61 13.52
CA HIS A 337 -22.80 -7.52 12.41
C HIS A 337 -24.15 -7.90 11.81
N GLU A 338 -24.36 -7.61 10.52
CA GLU A 338 -25.60 -7.98 9.82
C GLU A 338 -25.48 -9.43 9.31
N ASN A 339 -26.27 -10.32 9.91
CA ASN A 339 -26.47 -11.66 9.38
C ASN A 339 -27.57 -11.63 8.32
N TRP A 340 -27.32 -12.19 7.14
CA TRP A 340 -28.25 -12.07 6.00
C TRP A 340 -29.60 -12.76 6.24
N LEU A 341 -29.61 -13.84 7.03
CA LEU A 341 -30.77 -14.69 7.31
C LEU A 341 -31.16 -14.71 8.79
N ASP A 342 -30.25 -14.31 9.68
CA ASP A 342 -30.43 -14.34 11.13
C ASP A 342 -30.50 -12.91 11.70
N PRO A 343 -30.98 -12.73 12.93
CA PRO A 343 -30.89 -11.44 13.61
C PRO A 343 -29.44 -10.92 13.64
N PRO A 344 -29.24 -9.59 13.58
CA PRO A 344 -27.91 -9.01 13.64
C PRO A 344 -27.27 -9.28 15.00
N ASP A 345 -25.99 -9.66 14.97
CA ASP A 345 -25.18 -9.87 16.16
C ASP A 345 -24.56 -8.56 16.63
N TYR A 346 -24.48 -8.37 17.94
CA TYR A 346 -23.84 -7.20 18.55
C TYR A 346 -22.61 -7.64 19.35
N TYR A 347 -21.50 -6.93 19.16
CA TYR A 347 -20.27 -7.16 19.90
C TYR A 347 -19.60 -5.83 20.23
N TYR A 348 -18.63 -5.86 21.14
CA TYR A 348 -18.08 -4.64 21.71
C TYR A 348 -16.58 -4.52 21.50
N ASN A 349 -16.18 -3.33 21.05
CA ASN A 349 -14.79 -2.93 20.87
C ASN A 349 -14.45 -1.76 21.80
N LYS A 350 -13.18 -1.51 22.04
CA LYS A 350 -12.69 -0.32 22.73
C LYS A 350 -11.92 0.58 21.76
N SER A 351 -12.24 1.86 21.75
CA SER A 351 -11.49 2.86 20.99
C SER A 351 -10.03 2.93 21.46
N VAL A 352 -9.10 2.95 20.50
CA VAL A 352 -7.66 3.13 20.76
C VAL A 352 -7.18 4.33 19.94
N GLY A 353 -7.16 5.49 20.60
CA GLY A 353 -6.88 6.76 19.94
C GLY A 353 -7.94 7.11 18.89
N LEU A 354 -7.52 7.86 17.86
CA LEU A 354 -8.46 8.42 16.88
C LEU A 354 -8.85 7.43 15.77
N PHE A 355 -7.94 6.54 15.39
CA PHE A 355 -8.06 5.77 14.14
C PHE A 355 -8.29 4.27 14.33
N LEU A 356 -8.00 3.75 15.51
CA LEU A 356 -8.02 2.32 15.78
C LEU A 356 -9.11 1.98 16.81
N ARG A 357 -9.54 0.74 16.74
CA ARG A 357 -10.34 0.07 17.76
C ARG A 357 -9.70 -1.27 18.07
N ARG A 358 -9.93 -1.78 19.27
CA ARG A 358 -9.53 -3.12 19.66
C ARG A 358 -10.70 -3.94 20.18
N THR A 359 -10.72 -5.24 19.92
CA THR A 359 -11.71 -6.14 20.51
C THR A 359 -11.47 -6.31 22.02
N LEU A 360 -12.54 -6.24 22.81
CA LEU A 360 -12.49 -6.41 24.28
C LEU A 360 -12.17 -7.86 24.66
N THR A 361 -11.51 -8.09 25.80
CA THR A 361 -11.43 -9.46 26.39
C THR A 361 -12.75 -9.80 27.11
N PRO A 362 -13.04 -11.09 27.33
CA PRO A 362 -14.16 -11.52 28.19
C PRO A 362 -14.17 -10.82 29.56
N ASP A 363 -13.02 -10.77 30.24
CA ASP A 363 -12.89 -10.10 31.54
C ASP A 363 -13.23 -8.60 31.47
N GLU A 364 -12.86 -7.94 30.37
CA GLU A 364 -13.19 -6.53 30.17
C GLU A 364 -14.68 -6.33 29.87
N ILE A 365 -15.30 -7.24 29.12
CA ILE A 365 -16.76 -7.20 28.85
C ILE A 365 -17.53 -7.27 30.18
N ILE A 366 -17.11 -8.14 31.10
CA ILE A 366 -17.68 -8.26 32.45
C ILE A 366 -17.39 -6.97 33.25
N ALA A 367 -16.16 -6.47 33.22
CA ALA A 367 -15.77 -5.26 33.96
C ALA A 367 -16.50 -3.99 33.50
N TYR A 368 -16.87 -3.90 32.22
CA TYR A 368 -17.69 -2.80 31.70
C TYR A 368 -19.20 -3.00 31.95
N GLY A 369 -19.61 -4.10 32.58
CA GLY A 369 -21.01 -4.43 32.87
C GLY A 369 -21.82 -4.73 31.61
N ILE A 370 -21.16 -5.20 30.55
CA ILE A 370 -21.78 -5.51 29.25
C ILE A 370 -22.40 -6.91 29.26
N ALA A 371 -21.81 -7.83 30.02
CA ALA A 371 -22.36 -9.15 30.33
C ALA A 371 -22.35 -9.36 31.85
N GLU A 372 -23.39 -10.00 32.38
CA GLU A 372 -23.43 -10.42 33.79
C GLU A 372 -22.50 -11.63 33.99
N GLU A 373 -21.83 -11.71 35.15
CA GLU A 373 -21.28 -12.98 35.63
C GLU A 373 -22.45 -13.97 35.69
N THR A 374 -22.45 -15.01 34.86
CA THR A 374 -23.47 -16.05 34.95
C THR A 374 -23.46 -16.62 36.37
N PRO A 375 -24.52 -16.43 37.17
CA PRO A 375 -24.62 -17.09 38.46
C PRO A 375 -24.71 -18.59 38.22
N GLU A 376 -24.05 -19.38 39.06
CA GLU A 376 -24.20 -20.84 39.11
C GLU A 376 -25.69 -21.19 39.13
N ASP A 377 -26.19 -21.79 38.05
CA ASP A 377 -27.58 -22.25 37.97
C ASP A 377 -27.68 -23.58 38.73
N ASP A 378 -27.81 -23.46 40.05
CA ASP A 378 -28.13 -24.53 40.97
C ASP A 378 -29.67 -24.60 41.11
N SER A 379 -30.34 -25.25 40.16
CA SER A 379 -31.61 -25.92 40.46
C SER A 379 -31.99 -26.97 39.40
N THR A 380 -31.91 -28.22 39.83
CA THR A 380 -32.78 -29.30 39.36
C THR A 380 -34.24 -28.86 39.48
N GLU A 381 -35.01 -28.84 38.38
CA GLU A 381 -36.44 -29.12 38.49
C GLU A 381 -37.04 -29.70 37.20
N HIS A 382 -37.90 -30.69 37.43
CA HIS A 382 -38.55 -31.56 36.47
C HIS A 382 -39.57 -30.84 35.59
N ALA A 383 -39.67 -31.28 34.34
CA ALA A 383 -40.82 -31.02 33.49
C ALA A 383 -42.09 -31.74 33.99
N SER A 384 -43.23 -31.04 34.04
CA SER A 384 -44.39 -31.22 33.14
C SER A 384 -45.76 -30.96 33.80
N ASP A 385 -46.55 -30.18 33.06
CA ASP A 385 -48.02 -30.14 32.92
C ASP A 385 -48.96 -29.53 33.97
N GLY A 386 -49.83 -28.63 33.47
CA GLY A 386 -51.19 -28.48 34.00
C GLY A 386 -51.83 -27.08 33.91
N GLU A 387 -52.53 -26.81 32.81
CA GLU A 387 -53.75 -25.99 32.64
C GLU A 387 -53.85 -24.49 33.07
N THR A 388 -54.16 -23.68 32.06
CA THR A 388 -55.19 -22.61 31.96
C THR A 388 -55.72 -21.93 33.24
N GLN A 389 -55.60 -20.59 33.32
CA GLN A 389 -56.74 -19.67 33.41
C GLN A 389 -56.33 -18.18 33.32
N ASN A 390 -57.15 -17.41 32.61
CA ASN A 390 -57.18 -15.95 32.58
C ASN A 390 -57.55 -15.39 33.96
N ASP A 391 -56.98 -14.26 34.39
CA ASP A 391 -57.76 -13.06 34.72
C ASP A 391 -56.90 -11.78 34.80
N SER A 392 -57.59 -10.70 34.51
CA SER A 392 -57.32 -9.26 34.53
C SER A 392 -56.67 -8.68 35.80
N GLY A 393 -56.06 -7.49 35.63
CA GLY A 393 -55.66 -6.64 36.75
C GLY A 393 -54.79 -5.46 36.33
N THR A 394 -55.42 -4.40 35.85
CA THR A 394 -54.88 -3.05 35.71
C THR A 394 -54.44 -2.51 37.09
N GLU A 395 -53.30 -1.83 37.18
CA GLU A 395 -53.19 -0.55 37.89
C GLU A 395 -51.89 0.19 37.53
N GLU A 396 -52.05 1.49 37.26
CA GLU A 396 -51.05 2.52 37.00
C GLU A 396 -50.54 3.09 38.33
N ASP A 397 -49.27 3.49 38.39
CA ASP A 397 -48.80 4.76 38.99
C ASP A 397 -47.31 4.92 38.61
N GLN A 398 -46.89 5.87 37.76
CA GLN A 398 -46.53 7.27 38.10
C GLN A 398 -45.72 7.36 39.41
N THR A 399 -44.54 7.98 39.54
CA THR A 399 -43.96 9.14 38.85
C THR A 399 -42.54 9.40 39.40
N THR A 400 -41.67 9.92 38.52
CA THR A 400 -40.74 11.08 38.73
C THR A 400 -39.57 11.02 39.73
N GLY A 401 -38.40 11.47 39.26
CA GLY A 401 -37.36 12.02 40.13
C GLY A 401 -35.98 12.23 39.48
N GLU A 402 -35.84 13.30 38.71
CA GLU A 402 -34.60 13.80 38.09
C GLU A 402 -33.48 14.18 39.08
N ASN A 403 -32.24 13.95 38.61
CA ASN A 403 -31.03 14.78 38.71
C ASN A 403 -30.46 15.14 40.10
N THR A 404 -29.14 15.01 40.27
CA THR A 404 -28.18 16.15 40.17
C THR A 404 -26.74 15.63 40.28
N ALA A 405 -25.88 16.17 39.41
CA ALA A 405 -24.45 15.95 39.35
C ALA A 405 -23.72 16.57 40.55
N ASP A 406 -22.56 16.01 40.91
CA ASP A 406 -21.46 16.81 41.46
C ASP A 406 -20.08 16.30 41.04
N THR A 407 -19.32 17.25 40.53
CA THR A 407 -17.95 17.27 40.02
C THR A 407 -16.89 17.30 41.13
N ASN A 408 -15.77 16.56 40.99
CA ASN A 408 -14.38 17.07 40.79
C ASN A 408 -13.23 16.24 41.42
N ILE A 409 -12.23 15.97 40.55
CA ILE A 409 -10.75 16.13 40.69
C ILE A 409 -9.97 15.16 41.60
N ASP A 410 -9.08 14.33 41.00
CA ASP A 410 -7.59 14.43 40.91
C ASP A 410 -7.08 13.03 40.44
N GLY A 411 -6.21 12.83 39.45
CA GLY A 411 -4.82 13.27 39.41
C GLY A 411 -3.87 12.14 39.82
N THR A 412 -3.64 11.13 38.95
CA THR A 412 -2.52 10.18 39.13
C THR A 412 -1.92 9.77 37.78
N ALA A 413 -0.66 10.15 37.58
CA ALA A 413 0.23 9.50 36.64
C ALA A 413 0.88 8.28 37.33
N GLU A 414 1.00 7.15 36.64
CA GLU A 414 2.25 6.35 36.57
C GLU A 414 2.09 5.08 35.72
N ASN A 415 3.00 4.96 34.75
CA ASN A 415 3.76 3.80 34.26
C ASN A 415 3.29 2.35 34.53
N GLY A 416 3.40 1.53 33.49
CA GLY A 416 3.57 0.07 33.56
C GLY A 416 3.34 -0.55 32.18
N ALA A 417 4.34 -0.53 31.28
CA ALA A 417 5.20 -1.70 31.02
C ALA A 417 4.38 -2.88 30.47
N ASP A 418 4.28 -2.92 29.14
CA ASP A 418 3.81 -4.06 28.37
C ASP A 418 4.75 -5.25 28.60
N THR A 419 4.26 -6.28 29.28
CA THR A 419 4.81 -7.64 29.17
C THR A 419 3.85 -8.43 28.28
N GLU A 420 4.29 -8.68 27.04
CA GLU A 420 3.72 -9.71 26.16
C GLU A 420 3.63 -11.01 26.97
N THR A 421 2.42 -11.40 27.31
CA THR A 421 2.10 -12.65 28.00
C THR A 421 1.58 -13.57 26.90
N GLU A 422 2.27 -14.69 26.66
CA GLU A 422 1.81 -15.77 25.79
C GLU A 422 0.32 -16.06 26.06
N ASP A 423 -0.49 -16.19 25.01
CA ASP A 423 -1.92 -16.50 25.16
C ASP A 423 -2.08 -17.91 25.74
N PRO A 424 -2.55 -18.07 27.00
CA PRO A 424 -2.57 -19.36 27.69
C PRO A 424 -3.41 -20.42 26.96
N LEU A 425 -4.43 -19.99 26.20
CA LEU A 425 -5.33 -20.89 25.47
C LEU A 425 -4.64 -21.60 24.30
N MET A 426 -3.65 -20.93 23.66
CA MET A 426 -2.86 -21.54 22.59
C MET A 426 -1.99 -22.68 23.08
N SER A 427 -1.31 -22.47 24.21
CA SER A 427 -0.46 -23.48 24.84
C SER A 427 -1.28 -24.70 25.26
N GLN A 428 -2.47 -24.47 25.80
CA GLN A 428 -3.39 -25.53 26.21
C GLN A 428 -3.96 -26.30 25.01
N ALA A 429 -4.32 -25.62 23.92
CA ALA A 429 -4.77 -26.29 22.70
C ALA A 429 -3.69 -27.19 22.09
N GLN A 430 -2.43 -26.76 22.11
CA GLN A 430 -1.29 -27.59 21.67
C GLN A 430 -1.08 -28.81 22.59
N ALA A 431 -1.31 -28.65 23.89
CA ALA A 431 -1.26 -29.76 24.84
C ALA A 431 -2.34 -30.80 24.50
N VAL A 432 -3.58 -30.36 24.23
CA VAL A 432 -4.68 -31.26 23.83
C VAL A 432 -4.37 -31.94 22.50
N TYR A 433 -3.87 -31.22 21.50
CA TYR A 433 -3.45 -31.83 20.23
C TYR A 433 -2.39 -32.93 20.43
N THR A 434 -1.39 -32.66 21.27
CA THR A 434 -0.32 -33.62 21.59
C THR A 434 -0.88 -34.85 22.30
N TYR A 435 -1.76 -34.64 23.28
CA TYR A 435 -2.46 -35.70 23.99
C TYR A 435 -3.25 -36.60 23.03
N MET A 436 -4.10 -36.01 22.19
CA MET A 436 -4.92 -36.75 21.22
C MET A 436 -4.07 -37.53 20.23
N LYS A 437 -2.94 -36.98 19.81
CA LYS A 437 -1.97 -37.67 18.94
C LYS A 437 -1.35 -38.88 19.62
N GLU A 438 -0.87 -38.73 20.86
CA GLU A 438 -0.25 -39.82 21.64
C GLU A 438 -1.23 -40.96 21.96
N HIS A 439 -2.51 -40.63 22.09
CA HIS A 439 -3.59 -41.60 22.38
C HIS A 439 -4.26 -42.16 21.11
N GLY A 440 -3.82 -41.74 19.92
CA GLY A 440 -4.33 -42.26 18.63
C GLY A 440 -5.74 -41.79 18.26
N GLU A 441 -6.18 -40.65 18.78
CA GLU A 441 -7.51 -40.07 18.54
C GLU A 441 -7.56 -39.21 17.26
N ILE A 442 -6.40 -38.76 16.77
CA ILE A 442 -6.22 -38.01 15.51
C ILE A 442 -5.13 -38.65 14.64
N ALA A 443 -5.15 -38.40 13.32
CA ALA A 443 -4.24 -39.04 12.37
C ALA A 443 -2.77 -38.58 12.52
N ASP A 444 -1.83 -39.48 12.20
CA ASP A 444 -0.37 -39.32 12.46
C ASP A 444 0.36 -38.44 11.41
N ASP A 445 -0.37 -37.77 10.52
CA ASP A 445 0.15 -37.03 9.38
C ASP A 445 0.33 -35.51 9.61
N GLY A 446 -0.18 -34.97 10.73
CA GLY A 446 -0.01 -33.55 11.13
C GLY A 446 1.12 -33.29 12.14
N ASP A 447 1.82 -32.16 11.97
CA ASP A 447 2.78 -31.60 12.94
C ASP A 447 2.06 -30.58 13.86
N VAL A 448 2.45 -30.48 15.14
CA VAL A 448 1.86 -29.53 16.13
C VAL A 448 1.96 -28.09 15.63
N SER A 449 2.97 -27.78 14.80
CA SER A 449 3.16 -26.49 14.13
C SER A 449 2.08 -26.13 13.09
N GLN A 450 1.21 -27.07 12.72
CA GLN A 450 0.11 -26.88 11.77
C GLN A 450 -1.23 -26.61 12.47
N VAL A 451 -1.29 -26.70 13.81
CA VAL A 451 -2.48 -26.29 14.57
C VAL A 451 -2.69 -24.80 14.34
N THR A 452 -3.74 -24.47 13.60
CA THR A 452 -4.13 -23.09 13.33
C THR A 452 -5.24 -22.71 14.28
N ALA A 453 -4.95 -21.76 15.17
CA ALA A 453 -5.97 -21.19 16.02
C ALA A 453 -6.56 -19.93 15.41
N SER A 454 -7.84 -19.77 15.65
CA SER A 454 -8.58 -18.59 15.30
C SER A 454 -9.65 -18.35 16.38
N CYS A 455 -10.43 -17.30 16.20
CA CYS A 455 -11.59 -17.04 17.04
C CYS A 455 -12.82 -17.05 16.16
N ASN A 456 -13.91 -17.60 16.66
CA ASN A 456 -15.18 -17.45 15.96
C ASN A 456 -15.63 -15.98 16.04
N ALA A 457 -16.71 -15.62 15.35
CA ALA A 457 -17.24 -14.25 15.34
C ALA A 457 -17.60 -13.70 16.75
N LYS A 458 -17.72 -14.58 17.76
CA LYS A 458 -18.01 -14.24 19.16
C LYS A 458 -16.75 -14.08 20.02
N GLY A 459 -15.56 -14.24 19.44
CA GLY A 459 -14.29 -14.20 20.16
C GLY A 459 -13.96 -15.50 20.91
N ASN A 460 -14.75 -16.57 20.73
CA ASN A 460 -14.43 -17.85 21.35
C ASN A 460 -13.28 -18.48 20.59
N PHE A 461 -12.26 -18.86 21.35
CA PHE A 461 -11.09 -19.55 20.86
C PHE A 461 -11.48 -20.89 20.21
N TYR A 462 -10.94 -21.15 19.02
CA TYR A 462 -10.91 -22.49 18.46
C TYR A 462 -9.59 -22.79 17.73
N ALA A 463 -9.17 -24.04 17.73
CA ALA A 463 -8.00 -24.54 17.03
C ALA A 463 -8.39 -25.65 16.07
N ILE A 464 -8.01 -25.54 14.80
CA ILE A 464 -8.28 -26.55 13.77
C ILE A 464 -7.22 -27.65 13.87
N PHE A 465 -7.65 -28.88 14.08
CA PHE A 465 -6.76 -30.04 14.21
C PHE A 465 -6.71 -30.86 12.91
N GLU A 466 -7.84 -31.05 12.26
CA GLU A 466 -7.94 -31.78 10.99
C GLU A 466 -8.96 -31.10 10.08
N SER A 467 -8.68 -31.05 8.78
CA SER A 467 -9.61 -30.55 7.76
C SER A 467 -9.63 -31.52 6.59
N GLY A 468 -10.80 -31.72 5.99
CA GLY A 468 -10.94 -32.59 4.84
C GLY A 468 -12.15 -32.27 3.97
N GLU A 469 -12.23 -32.97 2.84
CA GLU A 469 -13.35 -32.88 1.92
C GLU A 469 -13.87 -34.30 1.65
N GLU A 470 -15.16 -34.52 1.91
CA GLU A 470 -15.80 -35.82 1.69
C GLU A 470 -17.13 -35.61 0.97
N ASN A 471 -17.32 -36.29 -0.17
CA ASN A 471 -18.52 -36.18 -1.01
C ASN A 471 -18.90 -34.74 -1.44
N GLY A 472 -17.90 -33.84 -1.56
CA GLY A 472 -18.12 -32.44 -1.96
C GLY A 472 -18.52 -31.50 -0.84
N ASN A 473 -18.59 -31.99 0.41
CA ASN A 473 -18.72 -31.17 1.61
C ASN A 473 -17.36 -31.08 2.31
N SER A 474 -16.93 -29.86 2.64
CA SER A 474 -15.79 -29.66 3.52
C SER A 474 -16.20 -29.89 4.98
N TRP A 475 -15.31 -30.51 5.73
CA TRP A 475 -15.42 -30.69 7.18
C TRP A 475 -14.14 -30.23 7.87
N ASP A 476 -14.30 -29.63 9.05
CA ASP A 476 -13.22 -29.24 9.95
C ASP A 476 -13.47 -29.87 11.33
N ASN A 477 -12.47 -30.57 11.85
CA ASN A 477 -12.41 -30.97 13.25
C ASN A 477 -11.64 -29.89 14.02
N ARG A 478 -12.30 -29.26 14.98
CA ARG A 478 -11.75 -28.15 15.75
C ARG A 478 -11.95 -28.35 17.24
N LEU A 479 -10.95 -27.92 18.00
CA LEU A 479 -11.01 -27.81 19.45
C LEU A 479 -11.52 -26.43 19.82
N VAL A 480 -12.60 -26.33 20.59
CA VAL A 480 -13.23 -25.07 20.99
C VAL A 480 -13.11 -24.89 22.50
N TYR A 481 -12.77 -23.69 22.94
CA TYR A 481 -12.79 -23.36 24.37
C TYR A 481 -14.23 -23.27 24.88
N ASP A 482 -14.51 -23.94 26.00
CA ASP A 482 -15.81 -23.90 26.68
C ASP A 482 -15.78 -22.90 27.83
N ARG A 483 -15.07 -23.25 28.92
CA ARG A 483 -15.02 -22.46 30.16
C ARG A 483 -13.91 -22.94 31.09
N THR A 484 -13.64 -22.19 32.17
CA THR A 484 -12.87 -22.68 33.31
C THR A 484 -13.71 -23.67 34.15
N SER A 485 -13.07 -24.69 34.72
CA SER A 485 -13.69 -25.70 35.58
C SER A 485 -14.29 -25.11 36.86
N LYS A 486 -15.25 -25.82 37.50
CA LYS A 486 -15.93 -25.35 38.72
C LYS A 486 -14.96 -25.06 39.87
N ASN A 487 -13.92 -25.86 40.01
CA ASN A 487 -12.89 -25.66 41.03
C ASN A 487 -11.80 -24.63 40.61
N GLY A 488 -11.85 -24.08 39.40
CA GLY A 488 -10.89 -23.10 38.88
C GLY A 488 -9.56 -23.66 38.38
N GLU A 489 -9.31 -24.97 38.52
CA GLU A 489 -8.00 -25.60 38.30
C GLU A 489 -7.73 -26.00 36.84
N CYS A 490 -8.77 -26.10 36.01
CA CYS A 490 -8.66 -26.54 34.60
C CYS A 490 -9.35 -25.58 33.64
N GLU A 491 -8.85 -25.52 32.40
CA GLU A 491 -9.57 -24.97 31.25
C GLU A 491 -10.21 -26.12 30.47
N LEU A 492 -11.49 -25.98 30.13
CA LEU A 492 -12.28 -27.01 29.47
C LEU A 492 -12.38 -26.72 27.97
N PHE A 493 -12.20 -27.78 27.19
CA PHE A 493 -12.27 -27.74 25.74
C PHE A 493 -13.21 -28.82 25.20
N VAL A 494 -13.84 -28.51 24.07
CA VAL A 494 -14.74 -29.40 23.35
C VAL A 494 -14.17 -29.63 21.97
N TYR A 495 -13.94 -30.89 21.62
CA TYR A 495 -13.56 -31.27 20.27
C TYR A 495 -14.82 -31.54 19.46
N GLU A 496 -14.98 -30.81 18.36
CA GLU A 496 -16.16 -30.87 17.52
C GLU A 496 -15.84 -30.96 16.04
N ARG A 497 -16.73 -31.61 15.28
CA ARG A 497 -16.70 -31.67 13.82
C ARG A 497 -17.79 -30.79 13.25
N VAL A 498 -17.39 -29.89 12.37
CA VAL A 498 -18.28 -29.01 11.62
C VAL A 498 -18.26 -29.43 10.16
N GLU A 499 -19.41 -29.80 9.61
CA GLU A 499 -19.57 -30.12 8.20
C GLU A 499 -20.56 -29.15 7.55
N THR A 500 -20.28 -28.73 6.32
CA THR A 500 -21.13 -27.78 5.60
C THR A 500 -22.56 -28.34 5.43
N GLY A 501 -23.54 -27.66 6.03
CA GLY A 501 -24.96 -28.01 5.92
C GLY A 501 -25.46 -29.10 6.88
N LYS A 502 -24.70 -29.44 7.92
CA LYS A 502 -25.11 -30.34 9.01
C LYS A 502 -24.91 -29.69 10.38
N ASP A 503 -25.60 -30.24 11.38
CA ASP A 503 -25.39 -29.86 12.78
C ASP A 503 -23.99 -30.26 13.26
N THR A 504 -23.42 -29.46 14.17
CA THR A 504 -22.12 -29.72 14.78
C THR A 504 -22.13 -31.02 15.57
N GLN A 505 -21.17 -31.91 15.29
CA GLN A 505 -21.01 -33.15 16.02
C GLN A 505 -19.95 -32.99 17.10
N LEU A 506 -20.30 -33.26 18.36
CA LEU A 506 -19.33 -33.30 19.46
C LEU A 506 -18.58 -34.64 19.43
N LEU A 507 -17.26 -34.57 19.46
CA LEU A 507 -16.35 -35.71 19.34
C LEU A 507 -15.64 -36.05 20.65
N GLY A 508 -15.46 -35.08 21.55
CA GLY A 508 -14.77 -35.30 22.82
C GLY A 508 -14.75 -34.06 23.71
N PHE A 509 -14.47 -34.28 25.00
CA PHE A 509 -14.29 -33.23 25.99
C PHE A 509 -12.95 -33.42 26.68
N TYR A 510 -12.23 -32.33 26.90
CA TYR A 510 -10.89 -32.35 27.48
C TYR A 510 -10.75 -31.24 28.53
N ALA A 511 -10.05 -31.52 29.61
CA ALA A 511 -9.68 -30.54 30.62
C ALA A 511 -8.16 -30.39 30.63
N VAL A 512 -7.65 -29.16 30.67
CA VAL A 512 -6.22 -28.86 30.77
C VAL A 512 -5.95 -28.18 32.09
N ASN A 513 -5.12 -28.79 32.94
CA ASN A 513 -4.75 -28.20 34.22
C ASN A 513 -3.90 -26.94 34.00
N LYS A 514 -4.30 -25.82 34.61
CA LYS A 514 -3.64 -24.51 34.42
C LYS A 514 -2.20 -24.47 34.93
N THR A 515 -1.89 -25.28 35.95
CA THR A 515 -0.58 -25.28 36.63
C THR A 515 0.36 -26.33 36.04
N THR A 516 -0.15 -27.52 35.73
CA THR A 516 0.69 -28.65 35.28
C THR A 516 0.71 -28.81 33.75
N GLY A 517 -0.26 -28.25 33.03
CA GLY A 517 -0.46 -28.47 31.59
C GLY A 517 -0.94 -29.89 31.25
N GLU A 518 -1.31 -30.69 32.24
CA GLU A 518 -1.81 -32.05 32.06
C GLU A 518 -3.19 -32.04 31.41
N VAL A 519 -3.38 -32.90 30.41
CA VAL A 519 -4.64 -33.06 29.67
C VAL A 519 -5.39 -34.28 30.18
N ILE A 520 -6.67 -34.09 30.50
CA ILE A 520 -7.55 -35.10 31.07
C ILE A 520 -8.75 -35.26 30.14
N SER A 521 -8.95 -36.47 29.60
CA SER A 521 -10.11 -36.78 28.76
C SER A 521 -11.37 -36.97 29.62
N GLY A 522 -12.46 -36.35 29.19
CA GLY A 522 -13.78 -36.50 29.78
C GLY A 522 -14.46 -37.82 29.44
N GLU A 523 -13.95 -38.59 28.47
CA GLU A 523 -14.56 -39.83 27.94
C GLU A 523 -16.06 -39.69 27.62
N LYS A 524 -16.46 -38.49 27.19
CA LYS A 524 -17.83 -38.16 26.82
C LYS A 524 -17.88 -37.46 25.46
N THR A 525 -19.01 -37.59 24.79
CA THR A 525 -19.28 -37.02 23.45
C THR A 525 -20.60 -36.24 23.40
N SER A 526 -21.25 -36.03 24.54
CA SER A 526 -22.46 -35.21 24.68
C SER A 526 -22.46 -34.43 25.98
N TRP A 527 -23.12 -33.27 26.00
CA TRP A 527 -23.36 -32.49 27.23
C TRP A 527 -24.19 -33.25 28.27
N SER A 528 -25.02 -34.21 27.84
CA SER A 528 -25.85 -35.03 28.73
C SER A 528 -25.12 -36.22 29.35
N GLU A 529 -23.90 -36.52 28.91
CA GLU A 529 -23.11 -37.65 29.40
C GLU A 529 -22.28 -37.24 30.62
N VAL A 530 -22.23 -38.13 31.61
CA VAL A 530 -21.39 -37.96 32.80
C VAL A 530 -19.94 -38.19 32.41
N GLY A 531 -19.07 -37.22 32.65
CA GLY A 531 -17.64 -37.36 32.39
C GLY A 531 -16.98 -38.42 33.28
N SER A 532 -15.78 -38.87 32.88
CA SER A 532 -14.98 -39.83 33.64
C SER A 532 -14.75 -39.39 35.09
N GLU A 533 -14.55 -40.35 36.00
CA GLU A 533 -14.29 -40.07 37.42
C GLU A 533 -13.07 -39.15 37.60
N VAL A 534 -12.00 -39.41 36.83
CA VAL A 534 -10.77 -38.61 36.82
C VAL A 534 -11.02 -37.18 36.31
N TYR A 535 -11.83 -37.02 35.26
CA TYR A 535 -12.21 -35.71 34.75
C TYR A 535 -12.98 -34.90 35.78
N ARG A 536 -14.00 -35.50 36.40
CA ARG A 536 -14.83 -34.84 37.41
C ARG A 536 -14.07 -34.48 38.68
N GLU A 537 -13.18 -35.34 39.15
CA GLU A 537 -12.31 -35.03 40.29
C GLU A 537 -11.38 -33.85 39.98
N ALA A 538 -10.84 -33.80 38.76
CA ALA A 538 -9.93 -32.73 38.35
C ALA A 538 -10.64 -31.39 38.09
N THR A 539 -11.88 -31.40 37.62
CA THR A 539 -12.65 -30.19 37.28
C THR A 539 -13.59 -29.73 38.40
N GLY A 540 -13.84 -30.59 39.39
CA GLY A 540 -14.83 -30.36 40.44
C GLY A 540 -16.27 -30.49 39.94
N GLU A 541 -16.51 -31.18 38.82
CA GLU A 541 -17.83 -31.29 38.17
C GLU A 541 -18.80 -32.31 38.76
#